data_AF-A0A964Q1A3-F1
#
_entry.id   AF-A0A964Q1A3-F1
#
_cell.length_a   1.000
_cell.length_b   1.000
_cell.length_c   1.000
_cell.angle_alpha   90.00
_cell.angle_beta   90.00
_cell.angle_gamma   90.00
#
_symmetry.space_group_name_H-M   'P 1'
#
loop_
_entity.id
_entity.type
_entity.pdbx_description
1 polymer ?
#
loop_
_entity_poly.entity_id
_entity_poly.type
_entity_poly.pdbx_seq_one_letter_code
_entity_poly.pdbx_strand_id
1 'polypeptide(L)'
;MKYCLAIGAVCLFLAGCGGGTKTTLTGKLLVNGVAIQKVEGELVQVQFVPEGGKDGSHMADVAMDGTFSVVTAGGTIPPGKYKVIILSQSSGPPNPKAPSADRFKGKFSREKTTLSITVNPGENKQDIKVD
;
A
#
# COMPACT_ATOMS: atom_id res chain seq x y z
N MET A 1 11.38 -35.88 -55.24
CA MET A 1 12.46 -36.01 -54.24
C MET A 1 13.18 -34.68 -54.09
N LYS A 2 13.00 -33.99 -52.95
CA LYS A 2 14.01 -33.19 -52.23
C LYS A 2 13.32 -32.42 -51.11
N TYR A 3 13.96 -32.50 -49.96
CA TYR A 3 13.49 -32.20 -48.61
C TYR A 3 13.46 -30.69 -48.32
N CYS A 4 12.57 -30.26 -47.44
CA CYS A 4 12.92 -29.29 -46.40
C CYS A 4 11.97 -29.50 -45.22
N LEU A 5 12.35 -30.51 -44.44
CA LEU A 5 11.92 -30.75 -43.07
C LEU A 5 12.42 -29.62 -42.17
N ALA A 6 11.69 -29.40 -41.07
CA ALA A 6 12.05 -28.62 -39.89
C ALA A 6 11.90 -27.09 -39.98
N ILE A 7 10.91 -26.58 -39.24
CA ILE A 7 11.05 -25.52 -38.23
C ILE A 7 9.70 -25.48 -37.48
N GLY A 8 9.73 -25.71 -36.17
CA GLY A 8 8.54 -25.63 -35.32
C GLY A 8 8.81 -25.93 -33.86
N ALA A 9 10.02 -25.66 -33.38
CA ALA A 9 10.32 -25.65 -31.95
C ALA A 9 9.79 -24.34 -31.35
N VAL A 10 8.50 -24.30 -30.99
CA VAL A 10 7.93 -23.22 -30.19
C VAL A 10 7.78 -23.71 -28.75
N CYS A 11 8.84 -23.40 -28.01
CA CYS A 11 8.95 -23.29 -26.56
C CYS A 11 7.63 -23.08 -25.79
N LEU A 12 7.06 -24.16 -25.27
CA LEU A 12 6.11 -24.12 -24.16
C LEU A 12 6.85 -23.95 -22.83
N PHE A 13 7.56 -22.83 -22.68
CA PHE A 13 8.05 -22.35 -21.37
C PHE A 13 6.96 -21.50 -20.68
N LEU A 14 5.81 -22.10 -20.41
CA LEU A 14 4.81 -21.54 -19.48
C LEU A 14 5.05 -22.02 -18.03
N ALA A 15 6.30 -22.32 -17.69
CA ALA A 15 6.71 -22.54 -16.31
C ALA A 15 7.25 -21.20 -15.77
N GLY A 16 6.36 -20.34 -15.27
CA GLY A 16 6.81 -19.14 -14.58
C GLY A 16 5.73 -18.15 -14.24
N CYS A 17 5.00 -18.36 -13.14
CA CYS A 17 4.72 -17.31 -12.14
C CYS A 17 4.06 -17.91 -10.87
N GLY A 18 4.67 -18.93 -10.27
CA GLY A 18 4.15 -19.58 -9.05
C GLY A 18 4.93 -19.25 -7.77
N GLY A 19 6.04 -18.53 -7.88
CA GLY A 19 6.82 -18.06 -6.74
C GLY A 19 6.29 -16.71 -6.30
N GLY A 20 5.49 -16.67 -5.23
CA GLY A 20 5.01 -15.44 -4.61
C GLY A 20 6.19 -14.55 -4.25
N THR A 21 6.52 -13.60 -5.12
CA THR A 21 7.60 -12.66 -4.87
C THR A 21 7.16 -11.81 -3.70
N LYS A 22 7.94 -11.81 -2.61
CA LYS A 22 7.70 -10.93 -1.47
C LYS A 22 7.61 -9.51 -1.99
N THR A 23 6.41 -8.96 -1.90
CA THR A 23 6.11 -7.66 -2.47
C THR A 23 6.01 -6.68 -1.33
N THR A 24 6.88 -5.67 -1.33
CA THR A 24 6.97 -4.65 -0.28
C THR A 24 6.45 -3.33 -0.83
N LEU A 25 5.86 -2.54 0.05
CA LEU A 25 5.39 -1.21 -0.28
C LEU A 25 5.83 -0.24 0.81
N THR A 26 6.56 0.79 0.39
CA THR A 26 7.01 1.89 1.24
C THR A 26 6.80 3.22 0.53
N GLY A 27 6.84 4.31 1.29
CA GLY A 27 6.75 5.66 0.73
C GLY A 27 6.52 6.69 1.81
N LYS A 28 6.18 7.91 1.43
CA LYS A 28 5.81 8.98 2.35
C LYS A 28 4.33 9.32 2.22
N LEU A 29 3.68 9.59 3.34
CA LEU A 29 2.37 10.22 3.38
C LEU A 29 2.56 11.74 3.34
N LEU A 30 2.14 12.38 2.25
CA LEU A 30 2.32 13.80 1.98
C LEU A 30 0.99 14.55 2.15
N VAL A 31 0.93 15.51 3.07
CA VAL A 31 -0.21 16.42 3.27
C VAL A 31 0.12 17.77 2.65
N ASN A 32 -0.67 18.23 1.68
CA ASN A 32 -0.38 19.46 0.93
C ASN A 32 1.04 19.48 0.34
N GLY A 33 1.49 18.36 -0.20
CA GLY A 33 2.83 18.19 -0.79
C GLY A 33 3.99 18.05 0.20
N VAL A 34 3.76 18.08 1.51
CA VAL A 34 4.81 17.94 2.55
C VAL A 34 4.61 16.67 3.36
N ALA A 35 5.69 15.96 3.71
CA ALA A 35 5.60 14.77 4.54
C ALA A 35 4.90 15.08 5.87
N ILE A 36 3.88 14.30 6.21
CA ILE A 36 3.12 14.48 7.44
C ILE A 36 4.06 14.40 8.64
N GLN A 37 3.96 15.40 9.51
CA GLN A 37 4.62 15.38 10.80
C GLN A 37 3.61 14.88 11.82
N LYS A 38 3.90 13.71 12.41
CA LYS A 38 3.12 13.18 13.53
C LYS A 38 3.50 13.93 14.79
N VAL A 39 2.54 14.10 15.68
CA VAL A 39 2.82 14.50 17.06
C VAL A 39 2.95 13.27 17.95
N GLU A 40 3.68 13.38 19.05
CA GLU A 40 3.77 12.31 20.03
C GLU A 40 2.37 11.93 20.55
N GLY A 41 2.07 10.63 20.60
CA GLY A 41 0.73 10.14 20.96
C GLY A 41 -0.29 10.18 19.82
N GLU A 42 0.10 10.61 18.61
CA GLU A 42 -0.72 10.45 17.41
C GLU A 42 -0.42 9.12 16.71
N LEU A 43 -1.47 8.36 16.43
CA LEU A 43 -1.43 7.21 15.55
C LEU A 43 -1.99 7.61 14.19
N VAL A 44 -1.15 7.53 13.17
CA VAL A 44 -1.56 7.65 11.77
C VAL A 44 -1.35 6.29 11.14
N GLN A 45 -2.41 5.71 10.61
CA GLN A 45 -2.39 4.40 9.97
C GLN A 45 -2.92 4.51 8.54
N VAL A 46 -2.24 3.82 7.63
CA VAL A 46 -2.69 3.66 6.25
C VAL A 46 -3.18 2.23 6.09
N GLN A 47 -4.34 2.06 5.49
CA GLN A 47 -4.94 0.76 5.22
C GLN A 47 -5.17 0.60 3.73
N PHE A 48 -4.62 -0.47 3.16
CA PHE A 48 -4.75 -0.84 1.76
C PHE A 48 -5.83 -1.91 1.63
N VAL A 49 -6.93 -1.57 0.97
CA VAL A 49 -8.06 -2.49 0.74
C VAL A 49 -8.08 -2.89 -0.73
N PRO A 50 -7.96 -4.19 -1.06
CA PRO A 50 -7.93 -4.65 -2.45
C PRO A 50 -9.28 -4.39 -3.13
N GLU A 51 -9.26 -3.85 -4.36
CA GLU A 51 -10.49 -3.56 -5.11
C GLU A 51 -11.24 -4.82 -5.57
N GLY A 52 -10.53 -5.96 -5.68
CA GLY A 52 -11.08 -7.25 -6.07
C GLY A 52 -11.68 -8.10 -4.93
N GLY A 53 -11.60 -7.63 -3.68
CA GLY A 53 -12.39 -8.16 -2.56
C GLY A 53 -12.08 -9.58 -2.05
N LYS A 54 -10.99 -10.22 -2.49
CA LYS A 54 -10.63 -11.58 -2.03
C LYS A 54 -9.66 -11.59 -0.86
N ASP A 55 -8.80 -10.58 -0.77
CA ASP A 55 -7.81 -10.46 0.30
C ASP A 55 -8.30 -9.49 1.40
N GLY A 56 -7.81 -9.70 2.62
CA GLY A 56 -8.04 -8.79 3.73
C GLY A 56 -7.39 -7.42 3.52
N SER A 57 -7.71 -6.47 4.39
CA SER A 57 -7.03 -5.17 4.38
C SER A 57 -5.60 -5.31 4.91
N HIS A 58 -4.65 -4.62 4.28
CA HIS A 58 -3.26 -4.57 4.74
C HIS A 58 -2.99 -3.23 5.43
N MET A 59 -2.55 -3.29 6.67
CA MET A 59 -2.18 -2.11 7.45
C MET A 59 -0.71 -1.75 7.21
N ALA A 60 -0.45 -0.44 7.12
CA ALA A 60 0.85 0.18 7.18
C ALA A 60 0.89 1.21 8.31
N ASP A 61 1.98 1.18 9.06
CA ASP A 61 2.25 2.18 10.08
C ASP A 61 2.96 3.37 9.43
N VAL A 62 2.75 4.55 9.99
CA VAL A 62 3.39 5.80 9.55
C VAL A 62 4.33 6.26 10.65
N ALA A 63 5.62 6.36 10.33
CA ALA A 63 6.66 6.88 11.21
C ALA A 63 6.55 8.40 11.41
N MET A 64 7.31 8.94 12.37
CA MET A 64 7.28 10.36 12.75
C MET A 64 7.64 11.30 11.59
N ASP A 65 8.48 10.84 10.66
CA ASP A 65 8.94 11.57 9.48
C ASP A 65 7.97 11.46 8.27
N GLY A 66 6.81 10.83 8.48
CA GLY A 66 5.79 10.59 7.46
C GLY A 66 6.07 9.39 6.57
N THR A 67 7.16 8.65 6.78
CA THR A 67 7.45 7.43 6.03
C THR A 67 6.51 6.31 6.49
N PHE A 68 5.87 5.61 5.55
CA PHE A 68 5.02 4.47 5.86
C PHE A 68 5.63 3.15 5.38
N SER A 69 5.33 2.08 6.12
CA SER A 69 5.71 0.72 5.76
C SER A 69 4.59 -0.26 6.12
N VAL A 70 4.33 -1.23 5.24
CA VAL A 70 3.36 -2.29 5.52
C VAL A 70 3.82 -3.09 6.74
N VAL A 71 2.95 -3.26 7.72
CA VAL A 71 3.24 -4.04 8.95
C VAL A 71 2.53 -5.40 8.97
N THR A 72 1.63 -5.63 8.00
CA THR A 72 0.88 -6.89 7.91
C THR A 72 1.74 -8.00 7.29
N ALA A 73 1.54 -9.25 7.72
CA ALA A 73 2.11 -10.47 7.11
C ALA A 73 3.63 -10.40 6.79
N GLY A 74 4.44 -9.96 7.76
CA GLY A 74 5.90 -9.89 7.60
C GLY A 74 6.37 -8.76 6.69
N GLY A 75 5.58 -7.69 6.56
CA GLY A 75 5.91 -6.52 5.75
C GLY A 75 5.65 -6.70 4.26
N THR A 76 4.76 -7.62 3.91
CA THR A 76 4.43 -7.93 2.52
C THR A 76 2.97 -7.66 2.20
N ILE A 77 2.71 -7.27 0.96
CA ILE A 77 1.38 -6.99 0.42
C ILE A 77 1.28 -7.65 -0.96
N PRO A 78 0.21 -8.39 -1.28
CA PRO A 78 0.04 -8.97 -2.61
C PRO A 78 0.08 -7.91 -3.72
N PRO A 79 0.58 -8.24 -4.92
CA PRO A 79 0.44 -7.37 -6.07
C PRO A 79 -1.04 -7.17 -6.44
N GLY A 80 -1.43 -5.94 -6.77
CA GLY A 80 -2.81 -5.62 -7.11
C GLY A 80 -3.15 -4.14 -7.01
N LYS A 81 -4.42 -3.83 -7.25
CA LYS A 81 -5.00 -2.49 -7.07
C LYS A 81 -5.65 -2.38 -5.70
N TYR A 82 -5.33 -1.31 -4.99
CA TYR A 82 -5.80 -1.07 -3.63
C TYR A 82 -6.40 0.33 -3.50
N LYS A 83 -7.52 0.41 -2.77
CA LYS A 83 -8.00 1.66 -2.19
C LYS A 83 -7.19 1.99 -0.95
N VAL A 84 -6.83 3.26 -0.81
CA VAL A 84 -6.05 3.75 0.32
C VAL A 84 -7.00 4.43 1.30
N ILE A 85 -7.05 3.89 2.50
CA ILE A 85 -7.78 4.45 3.64
C ILE A 85 -6.75 5.03 4.59
N ILE A 86 -7.03 6.20 5.15
CA ILE A 86 -6.11 6.88 6.07
C ILE A 86 -6.89 7.24 7.32
N LEU A 87 -6.36 6.82 8.46
CA LEU A 87 -6.94 7.04 9.78
C LEU A 87 -5.91 7.76 10.64
N SER A 88 -6.28 8.90 11.21
CA SER A 88 -5.53 9.56 12.28
C SER A 88 -6.35 9.50 13.57
N GLN A 89 -5.74 9.09 14.68
CA GLN A 89 -6.38 9.08 15.98
C GLN A 89 -5.35 9.25 17.11
N SER A 90 -5.79 9.73 18.26
CA SER A 90 -4.96 9.72 19.47
C SER A 90 -4.75 8.28 19.93
N SER A 91 -3.50 7.85 20.07
CA SER A 91 -3.13 6.60 20.73
C SER A 91 -2.61 6.90 22.13
N GLY A 92 -3.35 6.49 23.16
CA GLY A 92 -2.91 6.56 24.55
C GLY A 92 -3.67 7.59 25.40
N PRO A 93 -3.13 7.94 26.59
CA PRO A 93 -3.77 8.89 27.49
C PRO A 93 -3.94 10.25 26.81
N PRO A 94 -4.93 11.07 27.24
CA PRO A 94 -5.21 12.35 26.62
C PRO A 94 -3.94 13.21 26.52
N ASN A 95 -3.43 13.39 25.30
CA ASN A 95 -2.36 14.33 25.02
C ASN A 95 -2.99 15.58 24.41
N PRO A 96 -2.92 16.76 25.06
CA PRO A 96 -3.49 18.00 24.52
C PRO A 96 -2.86 18.43 23.19
N LYS A 97 -1.72 17.86 22.80
CA LYS A 97 -1.09 18.08 21.50
C LYS A 97 -1.56 17.11 20.42
N ALA A 98 -2.10 15.94 20.79
CA ALA A 98 -2.60 14.96 19.83
C ALA A 98 -4.00 15.33 19.34
N PRO A 99 -4.34 15.02 18.07
CA PRO A 99 -5.68 15.22 17.57
C PRO A 99 -6.69 14.38 18.38
N SER A 100 -7.70 15.04 18.95
CA SER A 100 -8.79 14.34 19.64
C SER A 100 -9.75 13.64 18.66
N ALA A 101 -9.62 13.91 17.36
CA ALA A 101 -10.39 13.35 16.27
C ALA A 101 -9.53 13.19 15.02
N ASP A 102 -10.02 12.44 14.04
CA ASP A 102 -9.34 12.24 12.76
C ASP A 102 -9.04 13.57 12.06
N ARG A 103 -7.74 13.83 11.86
CA ARG A 103 -7.23 15.02 11.16
C ARG A 103 -7.79 15.13 9.74
N PHE A 104 -8.09 14.01 9.12
CA PHE A 104 -8.65 13.95 7.77
C PHE A 104 -10.16 14.06 7.74
N LYS A 105 -10.83 14.17 8.90
CA LYS A 105 -12.28 14.32 9.03
C LYS A 105 -13.07 13.26 8.25
N GLY A 106 -12.53 12.04 8.15
CA GLY A 106 -13.09 10.94 7.39
C GLY A 106 -13.04 11.10 5.86
N LYS A 107 -12.30 12.09 5.31
CA LYS A 107 -12.15 12.30 3.85
C LYS A 107 -11.60 11.06 3.15
N PHE A 108 -10.72 10.32 3.84
CA PHE A 108 -10.09 9.09 3.35
C PHE A 108 -10.67 7.84 4.01
N SER A 109 -11.95 7.86 4.42
CA SER A 109 -12.64 6.65 4.91
C SER A 109 -12.86 5.64 3.77
N ARG A 110 -13.22 4.40 4.13
CA ARG A 110 -13.50 3.32 3.18
C ARG A 110 -14.53 3.70 2.10
N GLU A 111 -15.54 4.47 2.49
CA GLU A 111 -16.66 4.85 1.63
C GLU A 111 -16.37 6.12 0.82
N LYS A 112 -15.46 6.98 1.30
CA LYS A 112 -15.23 8.32 0.74
C LYS A 112 -13.91 8.46 0.00
N THR A 113 -12.95 7.58 0.27
CA THR A 113 -11.63 7.67 -0.36
C THR A 113 -11.72 7.45 -1.87
N THR A 114 -11.08 8.36 -2.61
CA THR A 114 -10.84 8.23 -4.05
C THR A 114 -9.39 7.84 -4.34
N LEU A 115 -8.59 7.62 -3.30
CA LEU A 115 -7.19 7.26 -3.43
C LEU A 115 -7.06 5.79 -3.83
N SER A 116 -6.34 5.56 -4.91
CA SER A 116 -6.02 4.21 -5.39
C SER A 116 -4.53 4.11 -5.70
N ILE A 117 -3.93 2.99 -5.35
CA ILE A 117 -2.54 2.67 -5.73
C ILE A 117 -2.50 1.30 -6.42
N THR A 118 -1.46 1.12 -7.24
CA THR A 118 -1.15 -0.16 -7.85
C THR A 118 0.17 -0.66 -7.29
N VAL A 119 0.13 -1.84 -6.69
CA VAL A 119 1.30 -2.54 -6.17
C VAL A 119 1.74 -3.57 -7.20
N ASN A 120 2.96 -3.44 -7.69
CA ASN A 120 3.57 -4.38 -8.63
C ASN A 120 4.32 -5.47 -7.86
N PRO A 121 4.60 -6.64 -8.46
CA PRO A 121 5.47 -7.64 -7.85
C PRO A 121 6.86 -7.05 -7.50
N GLY A 122 7.36 -7.34 -6.30
CA GLY A 122 8.68 -6.91 -5.83
C GLY A 122 8.64 -5.65 -4.97
N GLU A 123 9.69 -4.82 -5.05
CA GLU A 123 9.80 -3.60 -4.24
C GLU A 123 9.01 -2.44 -4.87
N ASN A 124 8.12 -1.83 -4.09
CA ASN A 124 7.37 -0.65 -4.48
C ASN A 124 7.71 0.52 -3.56
N LYS A 125 8.04 1.65 -4.18
CA LYS A 125 8.24 2.93 -3.51
C LYS A 125 7.31 3.97 -4.12
N GLN A 126 6.25 4.34 -3.40
CA GLN A 126 5.23 5.26 -3.88
C GLN A 126 4.74 6.16 -2.76
N ASP A 127 4.78 7.47 -2.98
CA ASP A 127 4.25 8.45 -2.02
C ASP A 127 2.73 8.57 -2.15
N ILE A 128 2.05 8.69 -1.02
CA ILE A 128 0.60 8.90 -0.95
C ILE A 128 0.36 10.38 -0.71
N LYS A 129 -0.23 11.06 -1.69
CA LYS A 129 -0.56 12.48 -1.59
C LYS A 129 -2.00 12.65 -1.10
N VAL A 130 -2.17 13.44 -0.05
CA VAL A 130 -3.44 13.85 0.50
C VAL A 130 -3.54 15.38 0.47
N ASP A 131 -4.36 15.86 -0.46
CA ASP A 131 -4.80 17.25 -0.58
C ASP A 131 -6.29 17.33 -0.24
#